data_AF-A0A5B8N9T5-F1
#
_entry.id   AF-A0A5B8N9T5-F1
#
_cell.length_a   1.000
_cell.length_b   1.000
_cell.length_c   1.000
_cell.angle_alpha   90.00
_cell.angle_beta   90.00
_cell.angle_gamma   90.00
#
_symmetry.space_group_name_H-M   'P 1'
#
loop_
_entity.id
_entity.type
_entity.pdbx_description
1 polymer ?
#
loop_
_entity_poly.entity_id
_entity_poly.type
_entity_poly.pdbx_seq_one_letter_code
_entity_poly.pdbx_strand_id
1 'polypeptide(L)'
;MMKSSFVGIAIAAGLLVAGTQAMAADGKAVYESTCAACHATGAAGAPKIGDKAAWAPRIKTGADALHASALKGKGVMPAKGGNASLSDADVIAAADYMIGQAK
;
A
#
# COMPACT_ATOMS: atom_id res chain seq x y z
N MET A 1 -34.69 23.03 52.89
CA MET A 1 -33.94 21.88 53.47
C MET A 1 -33.60 20.95 52.29
N MET A 2 -32.54 21.28 51.54
CA MET A 2 -31.24 20.59 51.55
C MET A 2 -31.34 19.11 51.12
N LYS A 3 -30.99 18.82 49.86
CA LYS A 3 -29.72 18.12 49.53
C LYS A 3 -29.62 17.92 48.02
N SER A 4 -28.74 18.73 47.42
CA SER A 4 -28.08 18.44 46.16
C SER A 4 -27.41 17.07 46.20
N SER A 5 -27.40 16.37 45.07
CA SER A 5 -26.32 15.44 44.70
C SER A 5 -26.27 15.33 43.19
N PHE A 6 -25.38 16.13 42.59
CA PHE A 6 -24.87 15.93 41.25
C PHE A 6 -23.60 15.10 41.37
N VAL A 7 -23.58 13.93 40.75
CA VAL A 7 -22.39 13.15 40.34
C VAL A 7 -22.85 12.53 39.02
N GLY A 8 -22.30 12.81 37.84
CA GLY A 8 -20.91 13.09 37.52
C GLY A 8 -20.35 11.88 36.78
N ILE A 9 -20.75 11.68 35.51
CA ILE A 9 -20.05 10.77 34.59
C ILE A 9 -19.75 11.57 33.33
N ALA A 10 -18.47 11.94 33.22
CA ALA A 10 -17.88 12.45 32.01
C ALA A 10 -17.90 11.36 30.93
N ILE A 11 -18.63 11.58 29.85
CA ILE A 11 -18.43 10.82 28.62
C ILE A 11 -17.23 11.46 27.93
N ALA A 12 -16.13 10.72 27.94
CA ALA A 12 -14.92 11.05 27.22
C ALA A 12 -15.24 11.33 25.75
N ALA A 13 -14.87 12.53 25.28
CA ALA A 13 -14.77 12.85 23.88
C ALA A 13 -13.72 11.92 23.25
N GLY A 14 -14.18 10.83 22.64
CA GLY A 14 -13.36 10.04 21.76
C GLY A 14 -12.98 10.91 20.56
N LEU A 15 -11.72 11.32 20.50
CA LEU A 15 -11.11 11.78 19.26
C LEU A 15 -11.31 10.65 18.24
N LEU A 16 -12.23 10.87 17.30
CA LEU A 16 -12.14 10.27 15.99
C LEU A 16 -10.86 10.84 15.39
N VAL A 17 -9.76 10.11 15.57
CA VAL A 17 -8.62 10.22 14.65
C VAL A 17 -9.21 9.85 13.30
N ALA A 18 -9.55 10.88 12.54
CA ALA A 18 -9.71 10.79 11.11
C ALA A 18 -8.36 10.29 10.59
N GLY A 19 -8.22 8.97 10.54
CA GLY A 19 -7.22 8.35 9.69
C GLY A 19 -7.54 8.89 8.32
N THR A 20 -6.68 9.78 7.84
CA THR A 20 -6.67 10.20 6.45
C THR A 20 -6.46 8.95 5.63
N GLN A 21 -7.55 8.25 5.33
CA GLN A 21 -7.75 7.62 4.05
C GLN A 21 -7.83 8.79 3.07
N ALA A 22 -6.68 9.46 2.84
CA ALA A 22 -6.42 10.08 1.55
C ALA A 22 -6.86 9.02 0.57
N MET A 23 -7.90 9.32 -0.23
CA MET A 23 -8.50 8.38 -1.18
C MET A 23 -7.36 7.58 -1.80
N ALA A 24 -7.13 6.38 -1.29
CA ALA A 24 -5.92 5.66 -1.66
C ALA A 24 -6.12 5.43 -3.14
N ALA A 25 -5.19 5.91 -3.96
CA ALA A 25 -5.18 5.51 -5.36
C ALA A 25 -5.47 4.01 -5.40
N ASP A 26 -6.42 3.59 -6.23
CA ASP A 26 -6.86 2.19 -6.24
C ASP A 26 -5.70 1.33 -6.74
N GLY A 27 -4.85 0.90 -5.81
CA GLY A 27 -3.62 0.18 -6.11
C GLY A 27 -3.91 -1.16 -6.77
N LYS A 28 -5.08 -1.75 -6.51
CA LYS A 28 -5.54 -2.94 -7.21
C LYS A 28 -5.84 -2.62 -8.67
N ALA A 29 -6.57 -1.54 -8.95
CA ALA A 29 -6.87 -1.13 -10.32
C ALA A 29 -5.58 -0.84 -11.12
N VAL A 30 -4.62 -0.13 -10.54
CA VAL A 30 -3.31 0.16 -11.17
C VAL A 30 -2.51 -1.13 -11.37
N TYR A 31 -2.52 -2.02 -10.39
CA TYR A 31 -1.92 -3.35 -10.54
C TYR A 31 -2.52 -4.09 -11.73
N GLU A 32 -3.84 -4.16 -11.83
CA GLU A 32 -4.55 -4.87 -12.90
C GLU A 32 -4.27 -4.26 -14.28
N SER A 33 -4.24 -2.93 -14.39
CA SER A 33 -4.05 -2.25 -15.67
C SER A 33 -2.58 -2.18 -16.14
N THR A 34 -1.61 -2.34 -15.25
CA THR A 34 -0.20 -2.08 -15.58
C THR A 34 0.75 -3.16 -15.03
N CYS A 35 0.70 -3.44 -13.73
CA CYS A 35 1.72 -4.29 -13.09
C CYS A 35 1.50 -5.80 -13.35
N ALA A 36 0.24 -6.21 -13.53
CA ALA A 36 -0.18 -7.60 -13.69
C ALA A 36 0.42 -8.25 -14.94
N ALA A 37 0.73 -7.46 -15.98
CA ALA A 37 1.34 -7.94 -17.22
C ALA A 37 2.61 -8.78 -16.96
N CYS A 38 3.38 -8.43 -15.93
CA CYS A 38 4.55 -9.20 -15.52
C CYS A 38 4.34 -9.94 -14.20
N HIS A 39 3.69 -9.31 -13.21
CA HIS A 39 3.63 -9.83 -11.85
C HIS A 39 2.52 -10.85 -11.61
N ALA A 40 1.55 -11.04 -12.53
CA ALA A 40 0.56 -12.10 -12.38
C ALA A 40 1.18 -13.49 -12.66
N THR A 41 2.01 -13.58 -13.69
CA THR A 41 2.58 -14.86 -14.17
C THR A 41 4.04 -15.04 -13.81
N GLY A 42 4.74 -13.97 -13.44
CA GLY A 42 6.19 -13.94 -13.22
C GLY A 42 6.99 -13.77 -14.51
N ALA A 43 6.42 -13.09 -15.49
CA ALA A 43 7.06 -12.85 -16.78
C ALA A 43 8.43 -12.17 -16.58
N ALA A 44 9.42 -12.58 -17.38
CA ALA A 44 10.81 -12.10 -17.29
C ALA A 44 11.45 -12.24 -15.89
N GLY A 45 10.94 -13.16 -15.05
CA GLY A 45 11.44 -13.35 -13.68
C GLY A 45 10.87 -12.36 -12.65
N ALA A 46 9.79 -11.66 -12.99
CA ALA A 46 9.10 -10.79 -12.03
C ALA A 46 8.59 -11.60 -10.82
N PRO A 47 8.67 -11.07 -9.58
CA PRO A 47 8.11 -11.74 -8.42
C PRO A 47 6.59 -11.82 -8.55
N LYS A 48 6.02 -13.03 -8.54
CA LYS A 48 4.58 -13.23 -8.69
C LYS A 48 3.84 -12.65 -7.50
N ILE A 49 2.74 -11.94 -7.73
CA ILE A 49 1.89 -11.46 -6.63
C ILE A 49 1.44 -12.65 -5.78
N GLY A 50 1.44 -12.50 -4.45
CA GLY A 50 1.04 -13.55 -3.51
C GLY A 50 2.09 -14.64 -3.24
N ASP A 51 3.21 -14.68 -3.97
CA ASP A 51 4.30 -15.61 -3.69
C ASP A 51 5.09 -15.17 -2.45
N LYS A 52 4.65 -15.63 -1.27
CA LYS A 52 5.27 -15.25 0.00
C LYS A 52 6.77 -15.56 0.07
N ALA A 53 7.24 -16.64 -0.56
CA ALA A 53 8.65 -17.01 -0.53
C ALA A 53 9.49 -16.03 -1.37
N ALA A 54 9.01 -15.65 -2.56
CA ALA A 54 9.67 -14.65 -3.39
C ALA A 54 9.64 -13.26 -2.73
N TRP A 55 8.54 -12.88 -2.07
CA TRP A 55 8.36 -11.56 -1.49
C TRP A 55 9.00 -11.37 -0.11
N ALA A 56 9.14 -12.42 0.71
CA ALA A 56 9.74 -12.31 2.04
C ALA A 56 11.10 -11.59 2.09
N PRO A 57 12.12 -11.93 1.27
CA PRO A 57 13.40 -11.21 1.27
C PRO A 57 13.28 -9.77 0.75
N ARG A 58 12.28 -9.48 -0.10
CA ARG A 58 12.02 -8.14 -0.64
C ARG A 58 11.35 -7.26 0.41
N ILE A 59 10.35 -7.76 1.11
CA ILE A 59 9.66 -7.05 2.19
C ILE A 59 10.63 -6.68 3.32
N LYS A 60 11.63 -7.54 3.60
CA LYS A 60 12.69 -7.25 4.58
C LYS A 60 13.53 -6.00 4.25
N THR A 61 13.55 -5.52 3.00
CA THR A 61 14.26 -4.27 2.66
C THR A 61 13.50 -3.01 3.06
N GLY A 62 12.24 -3.14 3.49
CA GLY A 62 11.36 -2.03 3.84
C GLY A 62 10.56 -1.49 2.65
N ALA A 63 9.43 -0.84 2.96
CA ALA A 63 8.48 -0.32 1.97
C ALA A 63 9.12 0.74 1.07
N ASP A 64 9.86 1.69 1.64
CA ASP A 64 10.51 2.78 0.90
C ASP A 64 11.44 2.27 -0.20
N ALA A 65 12.19 1.20 0.05
CA ALA A 65 13.09 0.59 -0.93
C ALA A 65 12.32 -0.09 -2.08
N LEU A 66 11.16 -0.68 -1.78
CA LEU A 66 10.28 -1.30 -2.77
C LEU A 66 9.57 -0.24 -3.61
N HIS A 67 9.08 0.83 -2.98
CA HIS A 67 8.50 1.99 -3.66
C HIS A 67 9.52 2.65 -4.58
N ALA A 68 10.75 2.87 -4.11
CA ALA A 68 11.82 3.42 -4.93
C ALA A 68 12.13 2.52 -6.15
N SER A 69 12.12 1.20 -5.98
CA SER A 69 12.29 0.25 -7.08
C SER A 69 11.14 0.32 -8.10
N ALA A 70 9.90 0.47 -7.63
CA ALA A 70 8.73 0.60 -8.50
C ALA A 70 8.71 1.94 -9.27
N LEU A 71 9.05 3.04 -8.59
CA LEU A 71 9.07 4.37 -9.18
C LEU A 71 10.21 4.55 -10.19
N LYS A 72 11.43 4.13 -9.82
CA LYS A 72 12.65 4.36 -10.62
C LYS A 72 12.99 3.22 -11.58
N GLY A 73 12.37 2.06 -11.39
CA GLY A 73 12.72 0.82 -12.08
C GLY A 73 13.90 0.11 -11.42
N LYS A 74 14.04 -1.18 -11.72
CA LYS A 74 15.12 -2.03 -11.20
C LYS A 74 15.35 -3.24 -12.10
N GLY A 75 16.56 -3.36 -12.65
CA GLY A 75 16.90 -4.43 -13.58
C GLY A 75 15.98 -4.40 -14.80
N VAL A 76 15.24 -5.49 -15.04
CA VAL A 76 14.27 -5.60 -16.14
C VAL A 76 12.93 -4.90 -15.88
N MET A 77 12.65 -4.49 -14.63
CA MET A 77 11.42 -3.77 -14.31
C MET A 77 11.57 -2.28 -14.69
N PRO A 78 10.81 -1.77 -15.67
CA PRO A 78 10.87 -0.37 -16.06
C PRO A 78 10.35 0.57 -14.96
N ALA A 79 10.79 1.82 -14.99
CA ALA A 79 10.26 2.87 -14.13
C ALA A 79 8.73 2.98 -14.26
N LYS A 80 8.03 3.10 -13.13
CA LYS A 80 6.56 3.15 -13.05
C LYS A 80 5.86 1.98 -13.76
N GLY A 81 6.48 0.81 -13.80
CA GLY A 81 5.94 -0.35 -14.52
C GLY A 81 5.81 -0.14 -16.03
N GLY A 82 6.54 0.84 -16.60
CA GLY A 82 6.50 1.17 -18.02
C GLY A 82 5.39 2.14 -18.41
N ASN A 83 4.60 2.61 -17.44
CA ASN A 83 3.52 3.56 -17.66
C ASN A 83 3.89 4.93 -17.08
N ALA A 84 4.46 5.79 -17.93
CA ALA A 84 4.89 7.14 -17.54
C ALA A 84 3.73 8.07 -17.13
N SER A 85 2.49 7.72 -17.47
CA SER A 85 1.30 8.50 -17.13
C SER A 85 0.84 8.29 -15.68
N LEU A 86 1.33 7.26 -14.99
CA LEU A 86 0.98 7.04 -13.58
C LEU A 86 1.62 8.11 -12.69
N SER A 87 0.85 8.61 -11.72
CA SER A 87 1.41 9.42 -10.65
C SER A 87 2.27 8.55 -9.73
N ASP A 88 3.17 9.18 -8.97
CA ASP A 88 3.99 8.44 -8.00
C ASP A 88 3.11 7.79 -6.92
N ALA A 89 1.99 8.43 -6.55
CA ALA A 89 1.02 7.91 -5.61
C ALA A 89 0.33 6.64 -6.12
N ASP A 90 -0.03 6.58 -7.42
CA ASP A 90 -0.62 5.39 -8.04
C ASP A 90 0.35 4.20 -8.01
N VAL A 91 1.62 4.45 -8.34
CA VAL A 91 2.67 3.41 -8.33
C VAL A 91 2.92 2.91 -6.90
N ILE A 92 2.97 3.80 -5.91
CA ILE A 92 3.12 3.44 -4.50
C ILE A 92 1.93 2.60 -4.04
N ALA A 93 0.71 3.02 -4.34
CA ALA A 93 -0.49 2.27 -3.95
C ALA A 93 -0.53 0.87 -4.58
N ALA A 94 -0.13 0.73 -5.85
CA ALA A 94 -0.01 -0.57 -6.51
C ALA A 94 1.07 -1.45 -5.89
N ALA A 95 2.23 -0.87 -5.54
CA ALA A 95 3.29 -1.59 -4.83
C ALA A 95 2.81 -2.07 -3.45
N ASP A 96 2.10 -1.23 -2.70
CA ASP A 96 1.53 -1.58 -1.40
C ASP A 96 0.48 -2.68 -1.50
N TYR A 97 -0.38 -2.62 -2.52
CA TYR A 97 -1.32 -3.70 -2.83
C TYR A 97 -0.57 -5.03 -3.03
N MET A 98 0.44 -5.06 -3.90
CA MET A 98 1.22 -6.27 -4.18
C MET A 98 1.96 -6.81 -2.95
N ILE A 99 2.55 -5.92 -2.15
CA ILE A 99 3.20 -6.25 -0.88
C ILE A 99 2.17 -6.87 0.08
N GLY A 100 0.98 -6.28 0.19
CA GLY A 100 -0.11 -6.75 1.02
C GLY A 100 -0.57 -8.16 0.68
N GLN A 101 -0.66 -8.49 -0.61
CA GLN A 101 -1.04 -9.82 -1.07
C GLN A 101 -0.02 -10.91 -0.73
N ALA A 102 1.23 -10.55 -0.41
CA ALA A 102 2.34 -11.49 -0.19
C ALA A 102 2.85 -11.52 1.26
N LYS A 103 2.17 -10.84 2.18
CA LYS A 103 2.40 -10.95 3.63
C LYS A 103 1.79 -12.23 4.20
#